data_AF-A0A920RTN7-F1
#
_entry.id   AF-A0A920RTN7-F1
#
_cell.length_a   1.000
_cell.length_b   1.000
_cell.length_c   1.000
_cell.angle_alpha   90.00
_cell.angle_beta   90.00
_cell.angle_gamma   90.00
#
_symmetry.space_group_name_H-M   'P 1'
#
loop_
_entity.id
_entity.type
_entity.pdbx_description
1 polymer ?
#
loop_
_entity_poly.entity_id
_entity_poly.type
_entity_poly.pdbx_seq_one_letter_code
_entity_poly.pdbx_strand_id
1 'polypeptide(L)'
;MKLLPSEYVLRQIKVTPFAGEDIGWILNSGGEDLLMFASDYPHHEGTDDPIGRFERSMEGVNENQRSKFYTKNFKSLLGSHL
;
A
#
# COMPACT_ATOMS: atom_id res chain seq x y z
N MET A 1 -4.75 -26.69 -11.18
CA MET A 1 -3.37 -26.26 -11.45
C MET A 1 -2.83 -25.55 -10.23
N LYS A 2 -1.52 -25.64 -9.95
CA LYS A 2 -0.87 -24.85 -8.89
C LYS A 2 -0.63 -23.43 -9.41
N LEU A 3 -0.86 -22.42 -8.56
CA LEU A 3 -0.60 -21.03 -8.91
C LEU A 3 0.91 -20.74 -8.97
N LEU A 4 1.29 -19.70 -9.70
CA LEU A 4 2.64 -19.12 -9.65
C LEU A 4 2.87 -18.50 -8.26
N PRO A 5 4.14 -18.42 -7.79
CA PRO A 5 4.46 -17.75 -6.54
C PRO A 5 3.92 -16.32 -6.45
N SER A 6 4.01 -15.54 -7.54
CA SER A 6 3.48 -14.17 -7.62
C SER A 6 1.96 -14.12 -7.42
N GLU A 7 1.23 -15.10 -7.95
CA GLU A 7 -0.24 -15.18 -7.79
C GLU A 7 -0.63 -15.49 -6.35
N TYR A 8 0.15 -16.31 -5.64
CA TYR A 8 -0.04 -16.50 -4.20
C TYR A 8 0.17 -15.19 -3.43
N VAL A 9 1.26 -14.46 -3.73
CA VAL A 9 1.59 -13.18 -3.09
C VAL A 9 0.48 -12.15 -3.31
N LEU A 10 0.09 -11.91 -4.56
CA LEU A 10 -0.95 -10.94 -4.92
C LEU A 10 -2.29 -11.25 -4.23
N ARG A 11 -2.62 -12.54 -4.10
CA ARG A 11 -3.87 -12.98 -3.49
C ARG A 11 -3.88 -12.88 -1.96
N GLN A 12 -2.76 -13.17 -1.29
CA GLN A 12 -2.77 -13.49 0.14
C GLN A 12 -1.92 -12.56 1.02
N ILE A 13 -1.11 -11.69 0.42
CA ILE A 13 -0.21 -10.81 1.16
C ILE A 13 -0.64 -9.36 0.97
N LYS A 14 -0.59 -8.59 2.06
CA LYS A 14 -0.66 -7.13 2.07
C LYS A 14 0.52 -6.60 2.88
N VAL A 15 1.05 -5.46 2.48
CA VAL A 15 2.28 -4.89 3.05
C VAL A 15 2.08 -3.41 3.35
N THR A 16 2.58 -2.96 4.49
CA THR A 16 2.65 -1.55 4.85
C THR A 16 4.09 -1.06 4.67
N PRO A 17 4.36 -0.14 3.73
CA PRO A 17 5.71 0.36 3.48
C PRO A 17 6.11 1.44 4.50
N PHE A 18 7.40 1.79 4.53
CA PHE A 18 7.89 2.89 5.36
C PHE A 18 7.72 4.24 4.66
N ALA A 19 7.41 5.29 5.43
CA ALA A 19 7.38 6.64 4.93
C ALA A 19 8.77 7.10 4.49
N GLY A 20 8.98 7.30 3.18
CA GLY A 20 10.27 7.66 2.59
C GLY A 20 10.75 6.70 1.50
N GLU A 21 10.13 5.52 1.37
CA GLU A 21 10.30 4.66 0.21
C GLU A 21 9.64 5.27 -1.05
N ASP A 22 10.08 4.84 -2.23
CA ASP A 22 9.48 5.27 -3.50
C ASP A 22 8.17 4.51 -3.77
N ILE A 23 7.10 4.96 -3.13
CA ILE A 23 5.80 4.29 -3.21
C ILE A 23 5.21 4.41 -4.61
N GLY A 24 5.40 5.55 -5.28
CA GLY A 24 4.89 5.73 -6.64
C GLY A 24 5.49 4.72 -7.61
N TRP A 25 6.80 4.46 -7.52
CA TRP A 25 7.43 3.41 -8.32
C TRP A 25 6.85 2.02 -8.03
N ILE A 26 6.65 1.64 -6.76
CA ILE A 26 6.10 0.32 -6.40
C ILE A 26 4.66 0.17 -6.90
N LEU A 27 3.81 1.20 -6.72
CA LEU A 27 2.43 1.20 -7.19
C LEU A 27 2.35 1.09 -8.72
N ASN A 28 3.28 1.71 -9.45
CA ASN A 28 3.33 1.65 -10.92
C ASN A 28 3.97 0.36 -11.46
N SER A 29 4.65 -0.42 -10.60
CA SER A 29 5.36 -1.64 -10.98
C SER A 29 4.56 -2.93 -10.67
N GLY A 30 3.26 -2.83 -10.40
CA GLY A 30 2.38 -3.97 -10.11
C GLY A 30 2.16 -4.24 -8.61
N GLY A 31 2.64 -3.35 -7.73
CA GLY A 31 2.45 -3.46 -6.28
C GLY A 31 1.15 -2.84 -5.75
N GLU A 32 0.28 -2.31 -6.62
CA GLU A 32 -0.91 -1.57 -6.23
C GLU A 32 -1.96 -2.41 -5.51
N ASP A 33 -1.96 -3.73 -5.72
CA ASP A 33 -2.83 -4.66 -5.00
C ASP A 33 -2.21 -5.16 -3.68
N LEU A 34 -0.94 -4.85 -3.41
CA LEU A 34 -0.23 -5.30 -2.21
C LEU A 34 -0.15 -4.24 -1.13
N LEU A 35 0.15 -2.99 -1.53
CA LEU A 35 0.49 -1.94 -0.57
C LEU A 35 -0.74 -1.37 0.13
N MET A 36 -0.60 -1.11 1.43
CA MET A 36 -1.57 -0.42 2.27
C MET A 36 -0.89 0.72 3.01
N PHE A 37 -1.61 1.82 3.18
CA PHE A 37 -1.18 2.91 4.05
C PHE A 37 -1.20 2.48 5.53
N ALA A 38 -0.12 2.80 6.25
CA ALA A 38 -0.09 2.83 7.71
C ALA A 38 0.83 3.98 8.16
N SER A 39 0.46 4.68 9.23
CA SER A 39 1.25 5.79 9.77
C SER A 39 2.23 5.39 10.87
N ASP A 40 1.99 4.24 11.51
CA ASP A 40 2.64 3.82 12.74
C ASP A 40 2.56 4.88 13.87
N TYR A 41 1.48 5.66 13.89
CA TYR A 41 1.24 6.68 14.91
C TYR A 41 0.87 6.04 16.27
N PRO A 42 1.39 6.54 17.41
CA PRO A 42 2.25 7.71 17.59
C PRO A 42 3.74 7.36 17.74
N HIS A 43 4.17 6.22 17.21
CA HIS A 43 5.50 5.71 17.48
C HIS A 43 6.59 6.55 16.80
N HIS A 44 7.79 6.50 17.38
CA HIS A 44 8.95 7.28 16.94
C HIS A 44 9.51 6.82 15.58
N GLU A 45 9.35 5.54 15.25
CA GLU A 45 9.76 4.93 13.98
C GLU A 45 8.80 5.26 12.82
N GLY A 46 7.61 5.75 13.15
CA GLY A 46 6.67 6.32 12.19
C GLY A 46 7.14 7.69 11.69
N THR A 47 6.20 8.55 11.38
CA THR A 47 6.50 9.89 10.87
C THR A 47 5.52 10.92 11.40
N ASP A 48 5.99 12.16 11.52
CA ASP A 48 5.21 13.33 11.92
C ASP A 48 4.23 13.81 10.84
N ASP A 49 4.54 13.57 9.56
CA ASP A 49 3.70 13.91 8.39
C ASP A 49 3.45 12.69 7.47
N PRO A 50 2.73 11.65 7.89
CA PRO A 50 2.59 10.41 7.12
C PRO A 50 1.97 10.61 5.75
N ILE A 51 0.96 11.46 5.63
CA ILE A 51 0.32 11.74 4.35
C ILE A 51 1.29 12.44 3.41
N GLY A 52 1.88 13.57 3.81
CA GLY A 52 2.78 14.32 2.95
C GLY A 52 4.04 13.53 2.57
N ARG A 53 4.58 12.70 3.47
CA ARG A 53 5.76 11.87 3.17
C ARG A 53 5.48 10.84 2.07
N PHE A 54 4.35 10.13 2.13
CA PHE A 54 4.01 9.16 1.09
C PHE A 54 3.68 9.84 -0.23
N GLU A 55 2.87 10.91 -0.20
CA GLU A 55 2.41 11.58 -1.42
C GLU A 55 3.54 12.24 -2.23
N ARG A 56 4.65 12.63 -1.59
CA ARG A 56 5.84 13.15 -2.30
C ARG A 56 6.42 12.18 -3.32
N SER A 57 6.25 10.87 -3.14
CA SER A 57 6.69 9.84 -4.10
C SER A 57 5.63 9.49 -5.14
N MET A 58 4.41 10.01 -5.01
CA MET A 58 3.25 9.58 -5.81
C MET A 58 2.91 10.51 -6.98
N GLU A 59 3.88 11.30 -7.45
CA GLU A 59 3.70 12.07 -8.68
C GLU A 59 3.37 11.14 -9.85
N GLY A 60 2.27 11.43 -10.57
CA GLY A 60 1.81 10.59 -11.68
C GLY A 60 1.10 9.27 -11.31
N VAL A 61 0.98 8.94 -10.01
CA VAL A 61 0.17 7.80 -9.56
C VAL A 61 -1.30 8.13 -9.73
N ASN A 62 -2.05 7.24 -10.39
CA ASN A 62 -3.46 7.49 -10.68
C ASN A 62 -4.35 7.30 -9.45
N GLU A 63 -5.54 7.90 -9.48
CA GLU A 63 -6.47 7.89 -8.36
C GLU A 63 -6.93 6.48 -7.95
N ASN A 64 -7.00 5.54 -8.89
CA ASN A 64 -7.38 4.17 -8.54
C ASN A 64 -6.29 3.47 -7.71
N GLN A 65 -5.01 3.66 -8.05
CA GLN A 65 -3.88 3.15 -7.26
C GLN A 65 -3.82 3.82 -5.88
N ARG A 66 -4.01 5.15 -5.80
CA ARG A 66 -4.10 5.88 -4.52
C ARG A 66 -5.23 5.33 -3.66
N SER A 67 -6.41 5.11 -4.24
CA SER A 67 -7.57 4.54 -3.56
C SER A 67 -7.31 3.12 -3.06
N LYS A 68 -6.57 2.29 -3.82
CA LYS A 68 -6.12 0.96 -3.34
C LYS A 68 -5.22 1.09 -2.12
N PHE A 69 -4.18 1.91 -2.21
CA PHE A 69 -3.21 2.14 -1.14
C PHE A 69 -3.85 2.65 0.15
N TYR A 70 -4.65 3.72 0.06
CA TYR A 70 -5.22 4.37 1.26
C TYR A 70 -6.48 3.67 1.81
N THR A 71 -7.17 2.82 1.04
CA THR A 71 -8.49 2.33 1.46
C THR A 71 -8.83 0.92 1.00
N LYS A 72 -8.85 0.65 -0.31
CA LYS A 72 -9.47 -0.59 -0.82
C LYS A 72 -8.71 -1.85 -0.40
N ASN A 73 -7.37 -1.79 -0.33
CA ASN A 73 -6.57 -2.95 0.07
C ASN A 73 -6.78 -3.32 1.54
N PHE A 74 -6.87 -2.31 2.42
CA PHE A 74 -7.20 -2.52 3.83
C PHE A 74 -8.61 -3.11 4.02
N LYS A 75 -9.60 -2.57 3.31
CA LYS A 75 -10.97 -3.13 3.30
C LYS A 75 -10.97 -4.57 2.79
N SER A 76 -10.22 -4.86 1.74
CA SER A 76 -10.09 -6.23 1.22
C SER A 76 -9.42 -7.18 2.20
N LEU A 77 -8.47 -6.71 3.02
CA LEU A 77 -7.79 -7.51 4.03
C LEU A 77 -8.73 -7.88 5.18
N LEU A 78 -9.50 -6.91 5.68
CA LEU A 78 -10.43 -7.13 6.80
C LEU A 78 -11.75 -7.80 6.36
N GLY A 79 -12.09 -7.76 5.07
CA GLY A 79 -13.26 -8.43 4.51
C GLY A 79 -14.59 -7.78 4.91
N SER A 80 -15.66 -8.57 4.90
CA SER A 80 -17.05 -8.15 5.17
C SER A 80 -17.34 -7.78 6.64
N HIS A 81 -16.32 -7.64 7.46
CA HIS A 81 -16.43 -7.27 8.87
C HIS A 81 -16.25 -5.77 9.12
N LEU A 82 -16.22 -4.97 8.05
CA LEU A 82 -16.27 -3.51 8.02
C LEU A 82 -17.60 -3.00 7.47
#